data_AF-A0AAE0BU76-F1
#
_entry.id   AF-A0AAE0BU76-F1
#
_cell.length_a   1.000
_cell.length_b   1.000
_cell.length_c   1.000
_cell.angle_alpha   90.00
_cell.angle_beta   90.00
_cell.angle_gamma   90.00
#
_symmetry.space_group_name_H-M   'P 1'
#
loop_
_entity.id
_entity.type
_entity.pdbx_description
1 polymer ?
#
loop_
_entity_poly.entity_id
_entity_poly.type
_entity_poly.pdbx_seq_one_letter_code
_entity_poly.pdbx_strand_id
1 'polypeptide(L)'
;MLSFAFLRAFRFLVTAVGGTSATELEVLTERSYVQKEGRALVPQSRGRIVNTFLDHFFTQYVDYGFSAKMEMQLDDVASGDAAWKQVLRDFWSPFTEKVTSLGDTTITEVIDVLDEDLGMHFFNSNRQKVQEKADHEDGAVARDPRQCPSCSVGRLGVKLSRTGGFIGCSEYPKCKFLQSFKMCTDGVEDPLAGPRCLGAHPESGQDILLKMGPYGHYLQIGGDDDESAADDGKKKKKKRPKRCTLPPGMPPHDVDLQAALELLALPRALGEHPADGEDIYVCLGRFGYYVKHGNLLASIPKKETWEEVGVERAVELLAAKAAKEAARIASGKPPRGKSRRAAAKGNKSKASAKTGRKSAKAGNTPTRPLSAFFQYSRVKRAEVKEMHPTHSAGQVAKVLGEQWRALPEESRAPYTALFEADRKRYQEECALLASSGSDSDADDTAGKSTRKTAAKSGARRSKSSAASKAKSAPKRPLSAYQHFCREAREDLKATHPEMRKLGDISKALGERWRAMDNDERARFVALAEQAGKGR
;
A
#
# COMPACT_ATOMS: atom_id res chain seq x y z
N MET A 1 -6.04 -10.84 -44.04
CA MET A 1 -4.90 -11.42 -44.78
C MET A 1 -3.63 -11.61 -43.92
N LEU A 2 -3.28 -10.69 -43.01
CA LEU A 2 -2.10 -10.82 -42.10
C LEU A 2 -2.20 -11.89 -40.98
N SER A 3 -3.42 -12.34 -40.63
CA SER A 3 -3.62 -13.35 -39.57
C SER A 3 -3.31 -14.79 -40.04
N PHE A 4 -3.47 -15.09 -41.34
CA PHE A 4 -3.25 -16.43 -41.88
C PHE A 4 -1.78 -16.72 -42.19
N ALA A 5 -0.97 -15.71 -42.54
CA ALA A 5 0.46 -15.87 -42.79
C ALA A 5 1.26 -16.14 -41.50
N PHE A 6 0.89 -15.47 -40.40
CA PHE A 6 1.50 -15.66 -39.08
C PHE A 6 1.28 -17.08 -38.54
N LEU A 7 0.07 -17.63 -38.73
CA LEU A 7 -0.29 -18.98 -38.28
C LEU A 7 0.30 -20.10 -39.16
N ARG A 8 0.49 -19.88 -40.47
CA ARG A 8 1.08 -20.88 -41.38
C ARG A 8 2.60 -20.99 -41.21
N ALA A 9 3.28 -19.86 -40.97
CA ALA A 9 4.70 -19.84 -40.65
C ALA A 9 4.99 -20.51 -39.29
N PHE A 10 4.14 -20.24 -38.28
CA PHE A 10 4.26 -20.91 -36.97
C PHE A 10 3.97 -22.41 -37.09
N ARG A 11 2.96 -22.85 -37.86
CA ARG A 11 2.68 -24.28 -38.06
C ARG A 11 3.78 -25.04 -38.82
N PHE A 12 4.56 -24.37 -39.66
CA PHE A 12 5.66 -24.97 -40.42
C PHE A 12 6.94 -25.10 -39.58
N LEU A 13 7.21 -24.15 -38.67
CA LEU A 13 8.30 -24.25 -37.69
C LEU A 13 7.97 -25.17 -36.51
N VAL A 14 6.68 -25.28 -36.14
CA VAL A 14 6.18 -26.09 -35.01
C VAL A 14 6.04 -27.59 -35.34
N THR A 15 6.17 -28.01 -36.60
CA THR A 15 6.10 -29.43 -36.98
C THR A 15 7.44 -30.17 -36.92
N ALA A 16 8.56 -29.48 -36.65
CA ALA A 16 9.89 -30.10 -36.61
C ALA A 16 10.34 -30.56 -35.19
N VAL A 17 9.74 -30.05 -34.11
CA VAL A 17 10.17 -30.38 -32.73
C VAL A 17 9.00 -30.91 -31.91
N GLY A 18 8.91 -32.23 -31.78
CA GLY A 18 7.81 -32.96 -31.12
C GLY A 18 7.77 -32.91 -29.59
N GLY A 19 8.35 -31.89 -28.92
CA GLY A 19 8.54 -31.90 -27.46
C GLY A 19 8.09 -30.67 -26.66
N THR A 20 8.16 -29.44 -27.19
CA THR A 20 8.05 -28.20 -26.39
C THR A 20 6.76 -27.39 -26.62
N SER A 21 5.98 -27.72 -27.64
CA SER A 21 4.86 -26.89 -28.11
C SER A 21 3.69 -26.72 -27.12
N ALA A 22 3.47 -27.70 -26.23
CA ALA A 22 2.37 -27.65 -25.26
C ALA A 22 2.65 -26.66 -24.11
N THR A 23 3.91 -26.52 -23.67
CA THR A 23 4.29 -25.64 -22.56
C THR A 23 4.43 -24.18 -23.00
N GLU A 24 4.87 -23.93 -24.23
CA GLU A 24 5.05 -22.57 -24.76
C GLU A 24 3.73 -21.78 -24.85
N LEU A 25 2.68 -22.40 -25.37
CA LEU A 25 1.37 -21.75 -25.52
C LEU A 25 0.72 -21.46 -24.15
N GLU A 26 0.91 -22.35 -23.18
CA GLU A 26 0.49 -22.18 -21.80
C GLU A 26 1.21 -20.98 -21.17
N VAL A 27 2.54 -20.91 -21.30
CA VAL A 27 3.35 -19.78 -20.78
C VAL A 27 2.94 -18.44 -21.40
N LEU A 28 2.63 -18.39 -22.70
CA LEU A 28 2.18 -17.16 -23.37
C LEU A 28 0.81 -16.69 -22.86
N THR A 29 -0.07 -17.63 -22.52
CA THR A 29 -1.41 -17.35 -21.97
C THR A 29 -1.29 -16.93 -20.49
N GLU A 30 -0.53 -17.66 -19.68
CA GLU A 30 -0.30 -17.36 -18.26
C GLU A 30 0.31 -15.97 -18.05
N ARG A 31 1.25 -15.57 -18.91
CA ARG A 31 1.90 -14.25 -18.85
C ARG A 31 1.07 -13.12 -19.49
N SER A 32 -0.13 -13.44 -19.99
CA SER A 32 -1.05 -12.49 -20.61
C SER A 32 -0.45 -11.78 -21.84
N TYR A 33 0.28 -12.52 -22.68
CA TYR A 33 0.73 -12.02 -23.98
C TYR A 33 -0.30 -12.28 -25.07
N VAL A 34 -0.99 -13.41 -24.97
CA VAL A 34 -2.00 -13.88 -25.92
C VAL A 34 -3.22 -14.34 -25.15
N GLN A 35 -4.40 -14.15 -25.74
CA GLN A 35 -5.66 -14.66 -25.24
C GLN A 35 -6.26 -15.63 -26.24
N LYS A 36 -6.86 -16.71 -25.73
CA LYS A 36 -7.55 -17.68 -26.56
C LYS A 36 -9.02 -17.30 -26.66
N GLU A 37 -9.46 -16.91 -27.85
CA GLU A 37 -10.87 -16.66 -28.19
C GLU A 37 -11.35 -17.82 -29.06
N GLY A 38 -11.97 -18.83 -28.42
CA GLY A 38 -12.38 -20.06 -29.08
C GLY A 38 -11.18 -20.85 -29.66
N ARG A 39 -11.07 -20.89 -31.00
CA ARG A 39 -9.94 -21.49 -31.72
C ARG A 39 -8.90 -20.48 -32.19
N ALA A 40 -9.16 -19.17 -32.04
CA ALA A 40 -8.25 -18.11 -32.43
C ALA A 40 -7.39 -17.66 -31.25
N LEU A 41 -6.16 -17.25 -31.56
CA LEU A 41 -5.24 -16.65 -30.61
C LEU A 41 -5.14 -15.15 -30.92
N VAL A 42 -5.58 -14.33 -29.98
CA VAL A 42 -5.60 -12.87 -30.11
C VAL A 42 -4.47 -12.29 -29.27
N PRO A 43 -3.51 -11.56 -29.88
CA PRO A 43 -2.42 -10.95 -29.13
C PRO A 43 -2.92 -9.76 -28.30
N GLN A 44 -2.62 -9.78 -27.01
CA GLN A 44 -2.96 -8.71 -26.08
C GLN A 44 -2.01 -7.51 -26.25
N SER A 45 -2.44 -6.35 -25.74
CA SER A 45 -1.65 -5.10 -25.73
C SER A 45 -0.25 -5.29 -25.13
N ARG A 46 -0.13 -6.10 -24.07
CA ARG A 46 1.16 -6.42 -23.44
C ARG A 46 2.07 -7.24 -24.36
N GLY A 47 1.52 -8.23 -25.06
CA GLY A 47 2.25 -9.01 -26.07
C GLY A 47 2.79 -8.13 -27.18
N ARG A 48 1.98 -7.19 -27.66
CA ARG A 48 2.38 -6.24 -28.71
C ARG A 48 3.52 -5.33 -28.27
N ILE A 49 3.45 -4.76 -27.06
CA ILE A 49 4.51 -3.89 -26.51
C ILE A 49 5.83 -4.64 -26.38
N VAL A 50 5.79 -5.87 -25.84
CA VAL A 50 7.01 -6.66 -25.68
C VAL A 50 7.56 -7.08 -27.04
N ASN A 51 6.69 -7.44 -27.99
CA ASN A 51 7.12 -7.82 -29.32
C ASN A 51 7.78 -6.65 -30.06
N THR A 52 7.18 -5.45 -30.05
CA THR A 52 7.80 -4.27 -30.68
C THR A 52 9.11 -3.88 -30.01
N PHE A 53 9.19 -3.99 -28.67
CA PHE A 53 10.44 -3.76 -27.95
C PHE A 53 11.54 -4.74 -28.38
N LEU A 54 11.23 -6.03 -28.44
CA LEU A 54 12.20 -7.05 -28.81
C LEU A 54 12.58 -6.95 -30.30
N ASP A 55 11.65 -6.60 -31.17
CA ASP A 55 11.92 -6.45 -32.60
C ASP A 55 12.87 -5.27 -32.89
N HIS A 56 12.66 -4.13 -32.22
CA HIS A 56 13.50 -2.95 -32.39
C HIS A 56 14.90 -3.10 -31.76
N PHE A 57 14.98 -3.61 -30.53
CA PHE A 57 16.24 -3.64 -29.77
C PHE A 57 16.97 -5.01 -29.85
N PHE A 58 16.25 -6.10 -30.13
CA PHE A 58 16.77 -7.46 -30.11
C PHE A 58 16.47 -8.24 -31.42
N THR A 59 16.41 -7.56 -32.56
CA THR A 59 16.04 -8.13 -33.88
C THR A 59 16.71 -9.48 -34.16
N GLN A 60 18.03 -9.58 -33.96
CA GLN A 60 18.78 -10.82 -34.21
C GLN A 60 18.31 -12.02 -33.36
N TYR A 61 17.75 -11.80 -32.17
CA TYR A 61 17.32 -12.86 -31.25
C TYR A 61 15.84 -13.22 -31.43
N VAL A 62 15.06 -12.36 -32.06
CA VAL A 62 13.65 -12.60 -32.41
C VAL A 62 13.51 -13.17 -33.82
N ASP A 63 14.56 -13.03 -34.64
CA ASP A 63 14.60 -13.57 -35.98
C ASP A 63 14.44 -15.10 -36.01
N TYR A 64 13.58 -15.57 -36.90
CA TYR A 64 13.29 -17.00 -37.07
C TYR A 64 14.53 -17.79 -37.47
N GLY A 65 15.43 -17.19 -38.27
CA GLY A 65 16.67 -17.83 -38.72
C GLY A 65 17.65 -18.05 -37.57
N PHE A 66 17.67 -17.15 -36.59
CA PHE A 66 18.49 -17.32 -35.38
C PHE A 66 18.00 -18.47 -34.51
N SER A 67 16.69 -18.53 -34.23
CA SER A 67 16.11 -19.61 -33.42
C SER A 67 16.36 -20.98 -34.07
N ALA A 68 16.17 -21.10 -35.38
CA ALA A 68 16.45 -22.34 -36.10
C ALA A 68 17.92 -22.77 -35.99
N LYS A 69 18.87 -21.84 -36.14
CA LYS A 69 20.31 -22.15 -35.98
C LYS A 69 20.65 -22.56 -34.55
N MET A 70 20.02 -21.95 -33.55
CA MET A 70 20.25 -22.30 -32.15
C MET A 70 19.78 -23.72 -31.83
N GLU A 71 18.60 -24.12 -32.32
CA GLU A 71 18.12 -25.50 -32.17
C GLU A 71 19.08 -26.50 -32.83
N MET A 72 19.56 -26.21 -34.03
CA MET A 72 20.58 -27.05 -34.68
C MET A 72 21.86 -27.18 -33.85
N GLN A 73 22.34 -26.09 -33.24
CA GLN A 73 23.51 -26.13 -32.35
C GLN A 73 23.25 -26.95 -31.07
N LEU A 74 22.02 -26.96 -30.56
CA LEU A 74 21.65 -27.79 -29.41
C LEU A 74 21.59 -29.26 -29.81
N ASP A 75 21.11 -29.57 -31.01
CA ASP A 75 21.15 -30.92 -31.57
C ASP A 75 22.59 -31.41 -31.76
N ASP A 76 23.49 -30.58 -32.28
CA ASP A 76 24.93 -30.89 -32.41
C ASP A 76 25.60 -31.13 -31.04
N VAL A 77 25.13 -30.45 -29.99
CA VAL A 77 25.59 -30.70 -28.62
C VAL A 77 25.04 -32.03 -28.10
N ALA A 78 23.78 -32.36 -28.41
CA ALA A 78 23.14 -33.59 -28.00
C ALA A 78 23.74 -34.83 -28.71
N SER A 79 24.16 -34.69 -29.97
CA SER A 79 24.90 -35.72 -30.72
C SER A 79 26.36 -35.85 -30.27
N GLY A 80 26.91 -34.83 -29.61
CA GLY A 80 28.30 -34.77 -29.15
C GLY A 80 29.28 -34.15 -30.16
N ASP A 81 28.78 -33.62 -31.27
CA ASP A 81 29.56 -32.96 -32.33
C ASP A 81 30.05 -31.56 -31.91
N ALA A 82 29.38 -30.93 -30.93
CA ALA A 82 29.73 -29.60 -30.41
C ALA A 82 29.94 -29.57 -28.88
N ALA A 83 30.90 -28.76 -28.44
CA ALA A 83 31.13 -28.53 -27.01
C ALA A 83 30.11 -27.52 -26.44
N TRP A 84 29.21 -27.98 -25.57
CA TRP A 84 28.14 -27.13 -24.97
C TRP A 84 28.65 -25.83 -24.31
N LYS A 85 29.83 -25.86 -23.67
CA LYS A 85 30.44 -24.66 -23.06
C LYS A 85 30.82 -23.62 -24.10
N GLN A 86 31.19 -24.06 -25.30
CA GLN A 86 31.55 -23.17 -26.40
C GLN A 86 30.30 -22.50 -26.96
N VAL A 87 29.27 -23.30 -27.27
CA VAL A 87 27.95 -22.79 -27.71
C VAL A 87 27.39 -21.77 -26.73
N LEU A 88 27.47 -22.03 -25.41
CA LEU A 88 27.03 -21.07 -24.40
C LEU A 88 27.84 -19.77 -24.38
N ARG A 89 29.17 -19.83 -24.55
CA ARG A 89 30.02 -18.63 -24.58
C ARG A 89 29.79 -17.78 -25.82
N ASP A 90 29.59 -18.45 -26.95
CA ASP A 90 29.35 -17.82 -28.24
C ASP A 90 27.98 -17.12 -28.26
N PHE A 91 26.99 -17.67 -27.53
CA PHE A 91 25.72 -16.98 -27.28
C PHE A 91 25.83 -15.85 -26.24
N TRP A 92 26.44 -16.12 -25.08
CA TRP A 92 26.32 -15.25 -23.91
C TRP A 92 27.11 -13.94 -24.03
N SER A 93 28.29 -13.98 -24.66
CA SER A 93 29.14 -12.80 -24.85
C SER A 93 28.44 -11.69 -25.65
N PRO A 94 27.97 -11.93 -26.89
CA PRO A 94 27.29 -10.89 -27.67
C PRO A 94 25.92 -10.51 -27.08
N PHE A 95 25.25 -11.42 -26.37
CA PHE A 95 23.99 -11.12 -25.69
C PHE A 95 24.19 -10.12 -24.55
N THR A 96 25.20 -10.35 -23.70
CA THR A 96 25.47 -9.48 -22.55
C THR A 96 25.95 -8.10 -23.00
N GLU A 97 26.76 -8.03 -24.05
CA GLU A 97 27.18 -6.75 -24.66
C GLU A 97 25.96 -5.95 -25.12
N LYS A 98 25.01 -6.59 -25.82
CA LYS A 98 23.79 -5.93 -26.28
C LYS A 98 22.88 -5.47 -25.13
N VAL A 99 22.75 -6.28 -24.07
CA VAL A 99 21.99 -5.89 -22.87
C VAL A 99 22.65 -4.70 -22.16
N THR A 100 23.98 -4.68 -22.12
CA THR A 100 24.75 -3.58 -21.50
C THR A 100 24.58 -2.30 -22.30
N SER A 101 24.69 -2.36 -23.64
CA SER A 101 24.49 -1.18 -24.49
C SER A 101 23.07 -0.61 -24.41
N LEU A 102 22.06 -1.45 -24.22
CA LEU A 102 20.68 -0.99 -24.02
C LEU A 102 20.42 -0.41 -22.63
N GLY A 103 21.22 -0.82 -21.64
CA GLY A 103 21.18 -0.23 -20.30
C GLY A 103 21.58 1.24 -20.28
N ASP A 104 22.37 1.68 -21.27
CA ASP A 104 22.80 3.07 -21.42
C ASP A 104 21.73 3.97 -22.10
N THR A 105 20.75 3.37 -22.80
CA THR A 105 19.64 4.09 -23.43
C THR A 105 18.66 4.64 -22.39
N THR A 106 18.15 5.86 -22.61
CA THR A 106 17.18 6.43 -21.67
C THR A 106 15.81 5.77 -21.82
N ILE A 107 15.10 5.60 -20.70
CA ILE A 107 13.73 5.04 -20.70
C ILE A 107 12.79 5.88 -21.58
N THR A 108 13.04 7.18 -21.71
CA THR A 108 12.26 8.09 -22.55
C THR A 108 12.40 7.75 -24.02
N GLU A 109 13.62 7.56 -24.53
CA GLU A 109 13.87 7.16 -25.92
C GLU A 109 13.18 5.83 -26.26
N VAL A 110 13.24 4.86 -25.35
CA VAL A 110 12.54 3.58 -25.51
C VAL A 110 11.04 3.77 -25.60
N ILE A 111 10.46 4.64 -24.78
CA ILE A 111 9.02 4.92 -24.80
C ILE A 111 8.61 5.62 -26.09
N ASP A 112 9.42 6.56 -26.59
CA ASP A 112 9.12 7.31 -27.81
C ASP A 112 9.11 6.39 -29.04
N VAL A 113 10.10 5.49 -29.16
CA VAL A 113 10.13 4.44 -30.19
C VAL A 113 8.87 3.55 -30.11
N LEU A 114 8.52 3.10 -28.91
CA LEU A 114 7.32 2.28 -28.72
C LEU A 114 6.01 3.04 -29.03
N ASP A 115 5.96 4.35 -28.77
CA ASP A 115 4.78 5.19 -29.05
C ASP A 115 4.59 5.47 -30.55
N GLU A 116 5.68 5.52 -31.32
CA GLU A 116 5.64 5.62 -32.77
C GLU A 116 5.06 4.35 -33.39
N ASP A 117 5.65 3.20 -33.08
CA ASP A 117 5.27 1.89 -33.65
C ASP A 117 3.86 1.44 -33.23
N LEU A 118 3.56 1.57 -31.93
CA LEU A 118 2.28 1.07 -31.39
C LEU A 118 1.13 2.05 -31.57
N GLY A 119 1.42 3.28 -32.00
CA GLY A 119 0.39 4.30 -32.15
C GLY A 119 -0.69 3.93 -33.18
N MET A 120 -0.32 3.22 -34.24
CA MET A 120 -1.29 2.68 -35.19
C MET A 120 -2.27 1.71 -34.53
N HIS A 121 -1.78 0.85 -33.63
CA HIS A 121 -2.61 -0.18 -33.01
C HIS A 121 -3.52 0.40 -31.90
N PHE A 122 -2.99 1.26 -31.04
CA PHE A 122 -3.74 1.79 -29.90
C PHE A 122 -4.73 2.89 -30.26
N PHE A 123 -4.45 3.70 -31.29
CA PHE A 123 -5.31 4.82 -31.67
C PHE A 123 -6.23 4.51 -32.87
N ASN A 124 -6.24 3.27 -33.37
CA ASN A 124 -7.13 2.84 -34.46
C ASN A 124 -8.62 3.03 -34.13
N SER A 125 -9.04 2.83 -32.88
CA SER A 125 -10.43 3.04 -32.48
C SER A 125 -10.86 4.52 -32.55
N ASN A 126 -9.95 5.45 -32.27
CA ASN A 126 -10.21 6.87 -32.46
C ASN A 126 -10.19 7.24 -33.95
N ARG A 127 -9.30 6.61 -34.73
CA ARG A 127 -9.28 6.78 -36.19
C ARG A 127 -10.59 6.34 -36.84
N GLN A 128 -11.11 5.17 -36.48
CA GLN A 128 -12.37 4.64 -37.04
C GLN A 128 -13.56 5.55 -36.70
N LYS A 129 -13.63 6.05 -35.45
CA LYS A 129 -14.65 7.02 -35.02
C LYS A 129 -14.52 8.39 -35.68
N VAL A 130 -13.31 8.80 -36.06
CA VAL A 130 -13.06 10.04 -36.81
C VAL A 130 -13.44 9.86 -38.27
N GLN A 131 -13.14 8.70 -38.87
CA GLN A 131 -13.51 8.35 -40.23
C GLN A 131 -15.03 8.31 -40.40
N GLU A 132 -15.75 7.59 -39.52
CA GLU A 132 -17.22 7.51 -39.54
C GLU A 132 -17.91 8.88 -39.37
N LYS A 133 -17.27 9.83 -38.68
CA LYS A 133 -17.76 11.21 -38.55
C LYS A 133 -17.45 12.08 -39.77
N ALA A 134 -16.30 11.87 -40.41
CA ALA A 134 -15.94 12.57 -41.64
C ALA A 134 -16.86 12.17 -42.81
N ASP A 135 -17.35 10.92 -42.82
CA ASP A 135 -18.27 10.42 -43.84
C ASP A 135 -19.73 10.92 -43.66
N HIS A 136 -20.09 11.49 -42.50
CA HIS A 136 -21.44 12.00 -42.19
C HIS A 136 -21.59 13.52 -42.30
N GLU A 137 -20.49 14.28 -42.28
CA GLU A 137 -20.51 15.74 -42.30
C GLU A 137 -19.50 16.27 -43.34
N ASP A 138 -20.01 16.69 -44.51
CA ASP A 138 -19.23 17.25 -45.62
C ASP A 138 -18.53 18.56 -45.20
N GLY A 139 -17.35 18.43 -44.58
CA GLY A 139 -16.52 19.56 -44.13
C GLY A 139 -15.86 19.40 -42.76
N ALA A 140 -16.04 18.27 -42.07
CA ALA A 140 -15.40 18.04 -40.77
C ALA A 140 -13.88 17.79 -40.91
N VAL A 141 -13.06 18.71 -40.37
CA VAL A 141 -11.60 18.55 -40.27
C VAL A 141 -11.29 17.25 -39.51
N ALA A 142 -10.61 16.31 -40.16
CA ALA A 142 -10.22 15.04 -39.57
C ALA A 142 -9.43 15.27 -38.27
N ARG A 143 -10.08 15.02 -37.14
CA ARG A 143 -9.50 15.22 -35.81
C ARG A 143 -8.38 14.21 -35.58
N ASP A 144 -7.19 14.67 -35.16
CA ASP A 144 -6.06 13.78 -34.93
C ASP A 144 -6.43 12.62 -33.98
N PRO A 145 -6.21 11.35 -34.36
CA PRO A 145 -6.55 10.18 -33.52
C PRO A 145 -5.83 10.15 -32.17
N ARG A 146 -4.72 10.91 -32.05
CA ARG A 146 -3.92 11.07 -30.83
C ARG A 146 -4.31 12.30 -30.00
N GLN A 147 -5.32 13.07 -30.40
CA GLN A 147 -5.74 14.24 -29.63
C GLN A 147 -6.52 13.80 -28.38
N CYS A 148 -6.20 14.39 -27.23
CA CYS A 148 -6.85 14.07 -25.98
C CYS A 148 -8.33 14.53 -25.98
N PRO A 149 -9.29 13.65 -25.63
CA PRO A 149 -10.71 14.01 -25.60
C PRO A 149 -11.05 14.98 -24.45
N SER A 150 -10.22 15.02 -23.39
CA SER A 150 -10.49 15.84 -22.20
C SER A 150 -10.00 17.28 -22.33
N CYS A 151 -8.88 17.54 -23.02
CA CYS A 151 -8.33 18.90 -23.10
C CYS A 151 -8.22 19.43 -24.53
N SER A 152 -8.38 18.59 -25.57
CA SER A 152 -8.20 18.91 -26.99
C SER A 152 -6.83 19.47 -27.41
N VAL A 153 -6.01 19.97 -26.48
CA VAL A 153 -4.67 20.54 -26.74
C VAL A 153 -3.58 19.48 -26.64
N GLY A 154 -3.73 18.51 -25.73
CA GLY A 154 -2.69 17.53 -25.44
C GLY A 154 -2.71 16.32 -26.38
N ARG A 155 -1.51 15.76 -26.64
CA ARG A 155 -1.32 14.51 -27.38
C ARG A 155 -1.35 13.32 -26.41
N LEU A 156 -2.05 12.27 -26.78
CA LEU A 156 -2.05 10.98 -26.10
C LEU A 156 -0.80 10.19 -26.51
N GLY A 157 -0.11 9.65 -25.52
CA GLY A 157 1.04 8.77 -25.73
C GLY A 157 1.07 7.62 -24.74
N VAL A 158 1.76 6.54 -25.10
CA VAL A 158 1.99 5.40 -24.22
C VAL A 158 2.98 5.80 -23.11
N LYS A 159 2.61 5.52 -21.86
CA LYS A 159 3.45 5.70 -20.67
C LYS A 159 3.51 4.40 -19.88
N LEU A 160 4.62 4.17 -19.19
CA LEU A 160 4.82 2.96 -18.39
C LEU A 160 4.62 3.24 -16.89
N SER A 161 3.96 2.32 -16.18
CA SER A 161 3.84 2.30 -14.72
C SER A 161 4.27 0.95 -14.15
N ARG A 162 4.48 0.89 -12.83
CA ARG A 162 4.74 -0.35 -12.09
C ARG A 162 3.66 -1.43 -12.29
N THR A 163 2.43 -1.00 -12.58
CA THR A 163 1.25 -1.86 -12.75
C THR A 163 0.95 -2.18 -14.22
N GLY A 164 1.75 -1.69 -15.16
CA GLY A 164 1.56 -1.85 -16.60
C GLY A 164 1.65 -0.52 -17.36
N GLY A 165 1.63 -0.56 -18.68
CA GLY A 165 1.55 0.68 -19.47
C GLY A 165 0.12 1.22 -19.58
N PHE A 166 0.01 2.49 -19.90
CA PHE A 166 -1.24 3.22 -20.02
C PHE A 166 -1.11 4.33 -21.06
N ILE A 167 -2.22 4.78 -21.62
CA ILE A 167 -2.27 5.93 -22.51
C ILE A 167 -2.53 7.17 -21.65
N GLY A 168 -1.66 8.17 -21.73
CA GLY A 168 -1.75 9.39 -20.95
C GLY A 168 -1.56 10.64 -21.80
N CYS A 169 -2.15 11.74 -21.36
CA CYS A 169 -1.95 13.05 -21.99
C CYS A 169 -0.54 13.59 -21.74
N SER A 170 0.02 14.31 -22.72
CA SER A 170 1.30 15.03 -22.62
C SER A 170 1.22 16.18 -21.59
N GLU A 171 0.11 16.92 -21.56
CA GLU A 171 -0.14 18.10 -20.70
C GLU A 171 -0.42 17.79 -19.21
N TYR A 172 0.17 16.74 -18.66
CA TYR A 172 0.16 16.47 -17.21
C TYR A 172 1.11 17.47 -16.51
N PRO A 173 0.71 18.20 -15.44
CA PRO A 173 -0.36 17.89 -14.48
C PRO A 173 -1.73 18.55 -14.73
N LYS A 174 -1.88 19.38 -15.77
CA LYS A 174 -3.11 20.16 -16.01
C LYS A 174 -4.24 19.29 -16.54
N CYS A 175 -3.94 18.31 -17.40
CA CYS A 175 -4.89 17.29 -17.83
C CYS A 175 -4.55 15.94 -17.19
N LYS A 176 -5.51 15.34 -16.48
CA LYS A 176 -5.37 14.05 -15.78
C LYS A 176 -6.00 12.87 -16.54
N PHE A 177 -6.22 13.02 -17.85
CA PHE A 177 -6.77 11.94 -18.67
C PHE A 177 -5.83 10.74 -18.68
N LEU A 178 -6.38 9.58 -18.35
CA LEU A 178 -5.69 8.31 -18.23
C LEU A 178 -6.58 7.20 -18.79
N GLN A 179 -6.06 6.41 -19.73
CA GLN A 179 -6.72 5.23 -20.24
C GLN A 179 -5.79 4.03 -20.07
N SER A 180 -6.19 3.07 -19.25
CA SER A 180 -5.49 1.78 -19.17
C SER A 180 -5.66 1.02 -20.48
N PHE A 181 -4.66 0.23 -20.87
CA PHE A 181 -4.86 -0.74 -21.95
C PHE A 181 -6.05 -1.65 -21.60
N LYS A 182 -6.92 -1.93 -22.57
CA LYS A 182 -7.96 -2.95 -22.41
C LYS A 182 -7.23 -4.28 -22.14
N MET A 183 -7.21 -4.72 -20.89
CA MET A 183 -7.00 -6.12 -20.56
C MET A 183 -8.39 -6.74 -20.68
N CYS A 184 -8.61 -7.54 -21.71
CA CYS A 184 -9.84 -8.31 -21.83
C CYS A 184 -9.75 -9.49 -20.86
N THR A 185 -9.80 -9.21 -19.55
CA THR A 185 -10.13 -10.24 -18.57
C THR A 185 -11.61 -10.54 -18.75
N ASP A 186 -11.90 -11.77 -19.16
CA ASP A 186 -13.20 -12.42 -19.29
C ASP A 186 -14.45 -11.56 -19.00
N GLY A 187 -15.16 -11.21 -20.07
CA GLY A 187 -16.61 -11.42 -20.10
C GLY A 187 -17.52 -10.58 -19.21
N VAL A 188 -17.16 -9.35 -18.85
CA VAL A 188 -18.16 -8.29 -18.66
C VAL A 188 -17.62 -7.01 -19.28
N GLU A 189 -18.00 -6.76 -20.52
CA GLU A 189 -18.04 -5.39 -21.01
C GLU A 189 -19.03 -4.65 -20.12
N ASP A 190 -18.55 -3.80 -19.22
CA ASP A 190 -19.40 -2.80 -18.59
C ASP A 190 -19.02 -1.45 -19.20
N PRO A 191 -19.75 -0.97 -20.22
CA PRO A 191 -19.75 0.44 -20.62
C PRO A 191 -19.99 1.40 -19.44
N LEU A 192 -20.37 0.90 -18.26
CA LEU A 192 -20.59 1.61 -16.99
C LEU A 192 -19.33 1.83 -16.13
N ALA A 193 -18.11 1.64 -16.63
CA ALA A 193 -16.91 2.03 -15.88
C ALA A 193 -16.76 3.56 -15.71
N GLY A 194 -17.60 4.36 -16.41
CA GLY A 194 -17.73 5.80 -16.22
C GLY A 194 -18.92 6.17 -15.30
N PRO A 195 -18.91 7.37 -14.68
CA PRO A 195 -20.05 7.83 -13.89
C PRO A 195 -21.30 7.94 -14.77
N ARG A 196 -22.33 7.13 -14.49
CA ARG A 196 -23.65 7.22 -15.15
C ARG A 196 -24.54 8.19 -14.37
N CYS A 197 -24.97 9.27 -15.01
CA CYS A 197 -25.92 10.22 -14.42
C CYS A 197 -27.34 9.64 -14.55
N LEU A 198 -28.04 9.45 -13.43
CA LEU A 198 -29.42 8.93 -13.42
C LEU A 198 -30.47 10.04 -13.46
N GLY A 199 -30.10 11.28 -13.13
CA GLY A 199 -30.98 12.45 -13.10
C GLY A 199 -30.75 13.30 -11.85
N ALA A 200 -31.53 14.37 -11.70
CA ALA A 200 -31.47 15.28 -10.55
C ALA A 200 -32.36 14.79 -9.40
N HIS A 201 -31.88 14.95 -8.16
CA HIS A 201 -32.68 14.68 -6.96
C HIS A 201 -33.72 15.80 -6.74
N PRO A 202 -35.00 15.49 -6.50
CA PRO A 202 -36.07 16.50 -6.42
C PRO A 202 -35.89 17.48 -5.25
N GLU A 203 -35.39 17.02 -4.10
CA GLU A 203 -35.20 17.90 -2.93
C GLU A 203 -33.88 18.69 -2.92
N SER A 204 -32.83 18.17 -3.56
CA SER A 204 -31.48 18.78 -3.48
C SER A 204 -31.04 19.45 -4.77
N GLY A 205 -31.72 19.20 -5.89
CA GLY A 205 -31.37 19.71 -7.22
C GLY A 205 -30.02 19.22 -7.76
N GLN A 206 -29.36 18.30 -7.05
CA GLN A 206 -28.05 17.76 -7.40
C GLN A 206 -28.19 16.45 -8.18
N ASP A 207 -27.27 16.22 -9.11
CA ASP A 207 -27.26 15.00 -9.92
C ASP A 207 -26.91 13.76 -9.11
N ILE A 208 -27.64 12.67 -9.37
CA ILE A 208 -27.38 11.34 -8.82
C ILE A 208 -26.46 10.61 -9.79
N LEU A 209 -25.26 10.30 -9.31
CA LEU A 209 -24.20 9.62 -10.06
C LEU A 209 -24.05 8.17 -9.59
N LEU A 210 -24.14 7.22 -10.52
CA LEU A 210 -23.76 5.83 -10.32
C LEU A 210 -22.28 5.65 -10.66
N LYS A 211 -21.47 5.28 -9.67
CA LYS A 211 -20.00 5.15 -9.77
C LYS A 211 -19.53 3.76 -9.35
N MET A 212 -18.37 3.36 -9.89
CA MET A 212 -17.66 2.14 -9.47
C MET A 212 -16.64 2.43 -8.38
N GLY A 213 -16.71 1.70 -7.26
CA GLY A 213 -15.75 1.77 -6.16
C GLY A 213 -15.10 0.41 -5.84
N PRO A 214 -14.11 0.37 -4.92
CA PRO A 214 -13.45 -0.87 -4.51
C PRO A 214 -14.37 -1.89 -3.84
N TYR A 215 -15.58 -1.47 -3.44
CA TYR A 215 -16.58 -2.30 -2.78
C TYR A 215 -17.81 -2.58 -3.66
N GLY A 216 -17.76 -2.21 -4.95
CA GLY A 216 -18.87 -2.36 -5.90
C GLY A 216 -19.43 -1.01 -6.38
N HIS A 217 -20.54 -1.08 -7.10
CA HIS A 217 -21.29 0.07 -7.59
C HIS A 217 -21.98 0.82 -6.45
N TYR A 218 -21.93 2.14 -6.48
CA TYR A 218 -22.56 3.00 -5.50
C TYR A 218 -23.16 4.25 -6.13
N LEU A 219 -24.24 4.74 -5.52
CA LEU A 219 -24.91 5.98 -5.83
C LEU A 219 -24.32 7.11 -4.99
N GLN A 220 -24.11 8.27 -5.59
CA GLN A 220 -23.65 9.48 -4.94
C GLN A 220 -24.51 10.67 -5.39
N ILE A 221 -24.99 11.46 -4.43
CA ILE A 221 -25.62 12.75 -4.73
C ILE A 221 -24.49 13.78 -4.88
N GLY A 222 -24.47 14.48 -6.01
CA GLY A 222 -23.51 15.53 -6.31
C GLY A 222 -22.12 15.05 -6.74
N GLY A 223 -21.33 15.97 -7.27
CA GLY A 223 -19.96 15.72 -7.72
C GLY A 223 -19.00 15.41 -6.56
N ASP A 224 -17.78 15.00 -6.88
CA ASP A 224 -16.71 14.96 -5.86
C ASP A 224 -16.21 16.37 -5.49
N ASP A 225 -16.65 17.37 -6.25
CA ASP A 225 -16.23 18.77 -6.22
C ASP A 225 -17.30 19.72 -5.67
N ASP A 226 -18.33 19.24 -4.96
CA ASP A 226 -19.32 20.09 -4.30
C ASP A 226 -18.67 20.93 -3.17
N GLU A 227 -18.00 22.00 -3.60
CA GLU A 227 -17.54 23.15 -2.84
C GLU A 227 -18.70 24.13 -2.63
N SER A 228 -19.76 23.72 -1.93
CA SER A 228 -20.65 24.68 -1.26
C SER A 228 -20.12 24.98 0.14
N ALA A 229 -18.95 25.60 0.17
CA ALA A 229 -18.46 26.37 1.30
C ALA A 229 -18.60 27.87 0.95
N ALA A 230 -19.81 28.40 1.06
CA ALA A 230 -20.01 29.84 1.10
C ALA A 230 -19.68 30.38 2.51
N ASP A 231 -18.71 31.28 2.49
CA ASP A 231 -18.32 32.35 3.41
C ASP A 231 -17.85 32.09 4.85
N ASP A 232 -16.87 32.92 5.21
CA ASP A 232 -16.22 33.17 6.50
C ASP A 232 -15.20 32.15 7.03
N GLY A 233 -13.94 32.32 6.60
CA GLY A 233 -12.76 32.52 7.47
C GLY A 233 -12.37 31.49 8.55
N LYS A 234 -13.10 30.39 8.72
CA LYS A 234 -12.87 29.36 9.75
C LYS A 234 -12.88 28.01 9.06
N LYS A 235 -11.81 27.21 9.20
CA LYS A 235 -11.67 25.85 8.64
C LYS A 235 -12.93 25.00 8.90
N LYS A 236 -13.91 25.05 7.97
CA LYS A 236 -15.14 24.24 8.00
C LYS A 236 -14.82 22.85 7.47
N LYS A 237 -15.38 21.85 8.13
CA LYS A 237 -15.25 20.43 7.78
C LYS A 237 -16.02 20.18 6.49
N LYS A 238 -15.35 19.76 5.40
CA LYS A 238 -16.00 19.43 4.11
C LYS A 238 -17.20 18.50 4.35
N LYS A 239 -18.41 18.90 3.94
CA LYS A 239 -19.62 18.07 4.03
C LYS A 239 -19.44 16.91 3.05
N ARG A 240 -19.45 15.68 3.55
CA ARG A 240 -19.27 14.49 2.69
C ARG A 240 -20.58 14.26 1.92
N PRO A 241 -20.54 14.01 0.59
CA PRO A 241 -21.74 13.74 -0.17
C PRO A 241 -22.44 12.49 0.37
N LYS A 242 -23.77 12.45 0.30
CA LYS A 242 -24.55 11.25 0.65
C LYS A 242 -24.24 10.16 -0.37
N ARG A 243 -23.91 8.96 0.12
CA ARG A 243 -23.55 7.80 -0.70
C ARG A 243 -24.33 6.59 -0.22
N CYS A 244 -24.80 5.78 -1.17
CA CYS A 244 -25.44 4.50 -0.90
C CYS A 244 -24.87 3.42 -1.82
N THR A 245 -24.59 2.23 -1.31
CA THR A 245 -24.14 1.07 -2.11
C THR A 245 -25.33 0.35 -2.71
N LEU A 246 -25.20 -0.22 -3.91
CA LEU A 246 -26.28 -1.06 -4.46
C LEU A 246 -26.47 -2.37 -3.66
N PRO A 247 -27.71 -2.88 -3.55
CA PRO A 247 -27.99 -4.18 -2.95
C PRO A 247 -27.31 -5.33 -3.70
N PRO A 248 -26.94 -6.42 -3.00
CA PRO A 248 -26.36 -7.59 -3.67
C PRO A 248 -27.40 -8.26 -4.57
N GLY A 249 -27.12 -8.35 -5.87
CA GLY A 249 -27.99 -8.97 -6.88
C GLY A 249 -28.72 -8.00 -7.81
N MET A 250 -28.65 -6.69 -7.54
CA MET A 250 -29.16 -5.67 -8.46
C MET A 250 -28.05 -5.28 -9.46
N PRO A 251 -28.21 -5.54 -10.77
CA PRO A 251 -27.25 -5.12 -11.76
C PRO A 251 -27.32 -3.59 -11.96
N PRO A 252 -26.20 -2.94 -12.32
CA PRO A 252 -26.13 -1.48 -12.43
C PRO A 252 -26.91 -0.92 -13.64
N HIS A 253 -27.29 -1.78 -14.59
CA HIS A 253 -28.10 -1.40 -15.75
C HIS A 253 -29.55 -1.07 -15.38
N ASP A 254 -30.12 -1.83 -14.45
CA ASP A 254 -31.54 -1.78 -14.06
C ASP A 254 -31.83 -0.72 -12.98
N VAL A 255 -30.84 0.09 -12.64
CA VAL A 255 -30.99 1.15 -11.62
C VAL A 255 -31.57 2.40 -12.28
N ASP A 256 -32.86 2.62 -12.07
CA ASP A 256 -33.57 3.83 -12.47
C ASP A 256 -33.47 4.96 -11.43
N LEU A 257 -33.87 6.17 -11.83
CA LEU A 257 -33.93 7.35 -10.95
C LEU A 257 -34.78 7.09 -9.69
N GLN A 258 -35.92 6.41 -9.85
CA GLN A 258 -36.84 6.10 -8.75
C GLN A 258 -36.20 5.18 -7.70
N ALA A 259 -35.61 4.07 -8.15
CA ALA A 259 -34.89 3.14 -7.27
C ALA A 259 -33.70 3.82 -6.57
N ALA A 260 -33.02 4.74 -7.26
CA ALA A 260 -31.93 5.51 -6.67
C ALA A 260 -32.40 6.43 -5.54
N LEU A 261 -33.57 7.07 -5.67
CA LEU A 261 -34.15 7.90 -4.61
C LEU A 261 -34.50 7.09 -3.36
N GLU A 262 -35.11 5.91 -3.53
CA GLU A 262 -35.44 5.00 -2.43
C GLU A 262 -34.19 4.53 -1.67
N LEU A 263 -33.13 4.16 -2.40
CA LEU A 263 -31.87 3.75 -1.80
C LEU A 263 -31.15 4.90 -1.07
N LEU A 264 -31.28 6.14 -1.56
CA LEU A 264 -30.69 7.33 -0.95
C LEU A 264 -31.47 7.83 0.27
N ALA A 265 -32.73 7.44 0.41
CA ALA A 265 -33.56 7.73 1.58
C ALA A 265 -33.21 6.87 2.81
N LEU A 266 -32.45 5.78 2.64
CA LEU A 266 -31.94 4.98 3.76
C LEU A 266 -30.88 5.76 4.54
N PRO A 267 -30.89 5.79 5.89
CA PRO A 267 -31.69 4.98 6.82
C PRO A 267 -33.14 5.47 6.98
N ARG A 268 -34.11 4.55 6.85
CA ARG A 268 -35.54 4.85 7.10
C ARG A 268 -35.89 4.50 8.55
N ALA A 269 -36.52 5.44 9.26
CA ALA A 269 -37.07 5.18 10.59
C ALA A 269 -38.43 4.43 10.46
N LEU A 270 -38.60 3.34 11.21
CA LEU A 270 -39.85 2.56 11.24
C LEU A 270 -40.78 3.00 12.38
N GLY A 271 -40.22 3.45 13.50
CA GLY A 271 -40.94 3.82 14.72
C GLY A 271 -40.17 3.45 15.99
N GLU A 272 -40.79 3.68 17.14
CA GLU A 272 -40.24 3.42 18.46
C GLU A 272 -40.40 1.95 18.87
N HIS A 273 -39.40 1.40 19.57
CA HIS A 273 -39.50 0.05 20.13
C HIS A 273 -40.40 0.03 21.37
N PRO A 274 -41.41 -0.87 21.46
CA PRO A 274 -42.42 -0.85 22.54
C PRO A 274 -41.86 -1.10 23.95
N ALA A 275 -40.65 -1.66 24.07
CA ALA A 275 -40.02 -1.91 25.37
C ALA A 275 -39.00 -0.83 25.79
N ASP A 276 -38.34 -0.17 24.84
CA ASP A 276 -37.17 0.69 25.09
C ASP A 276 -37.41 2.16 24.71
N GLY A 277 -38.43 2.44 23.87
CA GLY A 277 -38.74 3.79 23.38
C GLY A 277 -37.72 4.37 22.40
N GLU A 278 -36.66 3.64 22.03
CA GLU A 278 -35.68 4.08 21.03
C GLU A 278 -36.15 3.77 19.59
N ASP A 279 -35.74 4.61 18.65
CA ASP A 279 -36.06 4.46 17.22
C ASP A 279 -35.41 3.23 16.59
N ILE A 280 -36.22 2.53 15.79
CA ILE A 280 -35.81 1.44 14.94
C ILE A 280 -35.54 1.97 13.53
N TYR A 281 -34.35 1.67 12.99
CA TYR A 281 -33.94 2.06 11.64
C TYR A 281 -33.78 0.85 10.72
N VAL A 282 -34.23 0.96 9.47
CA VAL A 282 -33.86 0.04 8.38
C VAL A 282 -32.68 0.61 7.61
N CYS A 283 -31.63 -0.19 7.48
CA CYS A 283 -30.41 0.17 6.79
C CYS A 283 -30.02 -0.89 5.74
N LEU A 284 -29.22 -0.47 4.77
CA LEU A 284 -28.58 -1.36 3.81
C LEU A 284 -27.10 -1.60 4.18
N GLY A 285 -26.67 -2.86 4.15
CA GLY A 285 -25.28 -3.24 4.39
C GLY A 285 -24.77 -4.28 3.40
N ARG A 286 -23.53 -4.73 3.62
CA ARG A 286 -22.85 -5.74 2.77
C ARG A 286 -23.66 -7.02 2.56
N PHE A 287 -24.46 -7.41 3.54
CA PHE A 287 -25.21 -8.68 3.55
C PHE A 287 -26.69 -8.51 3.19
N GLY A 288 -27.11 -7.31 2.77
CA GLY A 288 -28.51 -6.97 2.51
C GLY A 288 -29.10 -6.02 3.56
N TYR A 289 -30.42 -5.93 3.58
CA TYR A 289 -31.18 -5.08 4.51
C TYR A 289 -31.15 -5.62 5.93
N TYR A 290 -31.09 -4.72 6.89
CA TYR A 290 -31.10 -5.06 8.30
C TYR A 290 -31.77 -3.98 9.13
N VAL A 291 -32.32 -4.41 10.26
CA VAL A 291 -32.89 -3.55 11.29
C VAL A 291 -31.81 -3.21 12.30
N LYS A 292 -31.70 -1.93 12.65
CA LYS A 292 -30.81 -1.40 13.67
C LYS A 292 -31.62 -0.77 14.80
N HIS A 293 -31.36 -1.22 16.02
CA HIS A 293 -31.89 -0.65 17.26
C HIS A 293 -30.72 -0.50 18.24
N GLY A 294 -30.34 0.74 18.57
CA GLY A 294 -29.14 1.04 19.34
C GLY A 294 -27.87 0.34 18.80
N ASN A 295 -27.35 -0.62 19.58
CA ASN A 295 -26.19 -1.46 19.24
C ASN A 295 -26.55 -2.84 18.66
N LEU A 296 -27.83 -3.20 18.61
CA LEU A 296 -28.29 -4.47 18.04
C LEU A 296 -28.59 -4.29 16.55
N LEU A 297 -28.05 -5.24 15.76
CA LEU A 297 -28.31 -5.35 14.33
C LEU A 297 -28.92 -6.72 14.07
N ALA A 298 -30.11 -6.76 13.46
CA ALA A 298 -30.80 -7.96 13.03
C ALA A 298 -30.99 -7.95 11.51
N SER A 299 -30.50 -8.97 10.81
CA SER A 299 -30.63 -9.09 9.36
C SER A 299 -32.05 -9.48 8.97
N ILE A 300 -32.61 -8.85 7.93
CA ILE A 300 -33.88 -9.24 7.34
C ILE A 300 -33.64 -10.46 6.42
N PRO A 301 -34.47 -11.52 6.49
CA PRO A 301 -34.32 -12.67 5.62
C PRO A 301 -34.59 -12.31 4.15
N LYS A 302 -33.86 -12.93 3.21
CA LYS A 302 -33.94 -12.63 1.77
C LYS A 302 -35.31 -12.83 1.11
N LYS A 303 -36.25 -13.51 1.79
CA LYS A 303 -37.59 -13.79 1.27
C LYS A 303 -38.56 -12.62 1.49
N GLU A 304 -38.28 -11.77 2.45
CA GLU A 304 -39.13 -10.63 2.83
C GLU A 304 -38.53 -9.36 2.21
N THR A 305 -39.39 -8.48 1.67
CA THR A 305 -38.95 -7.16 1.20
C THR A 305 -38.78 -6.22 2.40
N TRP A 306 -37.87 -5.25 2.29
CA TRP A 306 -37.57 -4.33 3.40
C TRP A 306 -38.69 -3.32 3.66
N GLU A 307 -39.59 -3.12 2.69
CA GLU A 307 -40.73 -2.21 2.75
C GLU A 307 -41.89 -2.76 3.59
N GLU A 308 -42.07 -4.08 3.56
CA GLU A 308 -43.11 -4.79 4.31
C GLU A 308 -42.78 -4.94 5.81
N VAL A 309 -41.53 -4.68 6.20
CA VAL A 309 -41.10 -4.81 7.60
C VAL A 309 -41.65 -3.66 8.44
N GLY A 310 -42.75 -3.92 9.15
CA GLY A 310 -43.30 -3.04 10.18
C GLY A 310 -42.57 -3.13 11.53
N VAL A 311 -43.01 -2.31 12.50
CA VAL A 311 -42.44 -2.24 13.86
C VAL A 311 -42.51 -3.60 14.56
N GLU A 312 -43.65 -4.30 14.47
CA GLU A 312 -43.87 -5.60 15.12
C GLU A 312 -42.85 -6.66 14.64
N ARG A 313 -42.70 -6.79 13.32
CA ARG A 313 -41.74 -7.72 12.71
C ARG A 313 -40.30 -7.34 13.06
N ALA A 314 -39.99 -6.06 13.10
CA ALA A 314 -38.68 -5.58 13.51
C ALA A 314 -38.34 -5.97 14.96
N VAL A 315 -39.31 -5.87 15.88
CA VAL A 315 -39.17 -6.32 17.28
C VAL A 315 -38.92 -7.83 17.35
N GLU A 316 -39.65 -8.64 16.58
CA GLU A 316 -39.43 -10.09 16.52
C GLU A 316 -38.01 -10.44 16.05
N LEU A 317 -37.52 -9.80 14.99
CA LEU A 317 -36.18 -10.02 14.46
C LEU A 317 -35.09 -9.60 15.46
N LEU A 318 -35.31 -8.48 16.16
CA LEU A 318 -34.42 -8.00 17.22
C LEU A 318 -34.41 -8.94 18.43
N ALA A 319 -35.57 -9.38 18.90
CA ALA A 319 -35.72 -10.35 19.99
C ALA A 319 -35.07 -11.70 19.65
N ALA A 320 -35.31 -12.22 18.44
CA ALA A 320 -34.68 -13.45 17.96
C ALA A 320 -33.14 -13.33 17.89
N LYS A 321 -32.62 -12.17 17.50
CA LYS A 321 -31.17 -11.92 17.49
C LYS A 321 -30.60 -11.78 18.91
N ALA A 322 -31.31 -11.08 19.80
CA ALA A 322 -30.93 -10.96 21.20
C ALA A 322 -30.87 -12.33 21.89
N ALA A 323 -31.88 -13.18 21.70
CA ALA A 323 -31.91 -14.55 22.19
C ALA A 323 -30.75 -15.40 21.64
N LYS A 324 -30.43 -15.27 20.35
CA LYS A 324 -29.28 -15.98 19.73
C LYS A 324 -27.93 -15.53 20.28
N GLU A 325 -27.74 -14.23 20.53
CA GLU A 325 -26.50 -13.76 21.19
C GLU A 325 -26.45 -14.20 22.66
N ALA A 326 -27.55 -14.16 23.40
CA ALA A 326 -27.62 -14.64 24.78
C ALA A 326 -27.28 -16.14 24.89
N ALA A 327 -27.90 -16.98 24.06
CA ALA A 327 -27.62 -18.42 24.01
C ALA A 327 -26.16 -18.71 23.65
N ARG A 328 -25.56 -17.91 22.77
CA ARG A 328 -24.16 -18.04 22.41
C ARG A 328 -23.21 -17.67 23.56
N ILE A 329 -23.52 -16.59 24.28
CA ILE A 329 -22.76 -16.19 25.48
C ILE A 329 -22.87 -17.29 26.54
N ALA A 330 -24.07 -17.86 26.76
CA ALA A 330 -24.28 -19.00 27.65
C ALA A 330 -23.47 -20.25 27.23
N SER A 331 -23.28 -20.47 25.92
CA SER A 331 -22.42 -21.54 25.38
C SER A 331 -20.91 -21.24 25.44
N GLY A 332 -20.48 -20.18 26.14
CA GLY A 332 -19.07 -19.82 26.33
C GLY A 332 -18.37 -19.24 25.08
N LYS A 333 -19.10 -18.98 23.99
CA LYS A 333 -18.54 -18.38 22.77
C LYS A 333 -18.59 -16.85 22.87
N PRO A 334 -17.49 -16.12 22.61
CA PRO A 334 -17.47 -14.65 22.68
C PRO A 334 -18.48 -14.06 21.68
N PRO A 335 -19.08 -12.87 21.90
CA PRO A 335 -20.08 -12.27 21.01
C PRO A 335 -19.53 -11.94 19.60
N ARG A 336 -20.39 -11.95 18.56
CA ARG A 336 -19.93 -11.68 17.16
C ARG A 336 -19.62 -10.19 17.07
N GLY A 337 -18.38 -9.85 16.76
CA GLY A 337 -17.91 -8.47 16.64
C GLY A 337 -16.78 -8.08 17.61
N LYS A 338 -16.59 -8.81 18.72
CA LYS A 338 -15.39 -8.72 19.56
C LYS A 338 -14.42 -9.87 19.25
N SER A 339 -14.05 -10.05 17.98
CA SER A 339 -12.92 -10.94 17.66
C SER A 339 -11.63 -10.24 18.07
N ARG A 340 -10.82 -10.93 18.89
CA ARG A 340 -9.40 -10.63 19.18
C ARG A 340 -8.74 -9.91 18.00
N ARG A 341 -8.54 -8.60 18.13
CA ARG A 341 -7.74 -7.82 17.19
C ARG A 341 -6.26 -8.01 17.51
N ALA A 342 -5.82 -9.27 17.47
CA ALA A 342 -4.44 -9.68 17.64
C ALA A 342 -4.25 -11.04 16.96
N ALA A 343 -4.16 -11.04 15.63
CA ALA A 343 -3.26 -11.90 14.84
C ALA A 343 -3.53 -11.74 13.32
N ALA A 344 -2.45 -11.46 12.58
CA ALA A 344 -2.20 -11.81 11.18
C ALA A 344 -3.08 -11.20 10.07
N LYS A 345 -2.59 -10.10 9.48
CA LYS A 345 -2.04 -10.11 8.11
C LYS A 345 -1.21 -8.84 7.89
N GLY A 346 0.09 -9.03 7.73
CA GLY A 346 1.01 -7.96 7.39
C GLY A 346 0.83 -7.57 5.93
N ASN A 347 0.78 -6.26 5.68
CA ASN A 347 1.38 -5.72 4.47
C ASN A 347 2.05 -4.39 4.80
N LYS A 348 3.34 -4.30 4.51
CA LYS A 348 4.15 -3.10 4.66
C LYS A 348 3.82 -2.16 3.50
N SER A 349 3.23 -1.01 3.81
CA SER A 349 3.37 0.17 2.96
C SER A 349 3.63 1.39 3.84
N LYS A 350 4.84 1.94 3.66
CA LYS A 350 5.27 3.22 4.19
C LYS A 350 4.40 4.32 3.57
N ALA A 351 3.62 5.02 4.39
CA ALA A 351 3.17 6.38 4.15
C ALA A 351 2.77 6.96 5.51
N SER A 352 3.72 7.60 6.20
CA SER A 352 3.43 8.28 7.46
C SER A 352 2.78 9.64 7.17
N ALA A 353 1.50 9.63 6.82
CA ALA A 353 0.66 10.81 6.94
C ALA A 353 0.40 11.07 8.43
N LYS A 354 1.04 12.09 8.98
CA LYS A 354 0.79 12.59 10.33
C LYS A 354 -0.57 13.29 10.34
N THR A 355 -1.62 12.58 10.74
CA THR A 355 -2.81 13.20 11.34
C THR A 355 -2.81 12.87 12.81
N GLY A 356 -2.39 13.84 13.63
CA GLY A 356 -2.45 13.74 15.08
C GLY A 356 -3.91 13.71 15.53
N ARG A 357 -4.38 12.55 15.97
CA ARG A 357 -5.60 12.44 16.77
C ARG A 357 -5.23 12.87 18.19
N LYS A 358 -5.52 14.13 18.54
CA LYS A 358 -5.61 14.52 19.96
C LYS A 358 -6.76 13.72 20.56
N SER A 359 -6.45 12.72 21.37
CA SER A 359 -7.44 12.12 22.26
C SER A 359 -7.82 13.18 23.28
N ALA A 360 -9.10 13.57 23.33
CA ALA A 360 -9.66 14.25 24.48
C ALA A 360 -9.43 13.34 25.69
N LYS A 361 -8.66 13.80 26.67
CA LYS A 361 -8.30 13.04 27.86
C LYS A 361 -9.43 13.22 28.87
N ALA A 362 -9.93 12.11 29.42
CA ALA A 362 -11.00 12.07 30.40
C ALA A 362 -10.66 12.92 31.64
N GLY A 363 -11.68 13.53 32.24
CA GLY A 363 -11.61 14.69 33.12
C GLY A 363 -11.02 14.52 34.53
N ASN A 364 -10.11 13.57 34.77
CA ASN A 364 -9.46 13.48 36.10
C ASN A 364 -8.02 12.93 36.11
N THR A 365 -7.31 12.89 34.98
CA THR A 365 -5.89 12.49 35.02
C THR A 365 -4.99 13.71 35.23
N PRO A 366 -4.10 13.71 36.25
CA PRO A 366 -3.18 14.83 36.48
C PRO A 366 -2.27 15.04 35.27
N THR A 367 -2.02 16.32 34.96
CA THR A 367 -1.22 16.70 33.79
C THR A 367 0.27 16.68 34.11
N ARG A 368 1.08 16.05 33.26
CA ARG A 368 2.52 15.88 33.53
C ARG A 368 3.24 17.24 33.53
N PRO A 369 4.22 17.45 34.44
CA PRO A 369 4.95 18.71 34.54
C PRO A 369 5.81 18.95 33.29
N LEU A 370 5.87 20.20 32.84
CA LEU A 370 6.69 20.63 31.71
C LEU A 370 8.14 20.80 32.18
N SER A 371 9.11 20.24 31.47
CA SER A 371 10.54 20.42 31.78
C SER A 371 10.94 21.90 31.78
N ALA A 372 11.95 22.27 32.58
CA ALA A 372 12.50 23.63 32.68
C ALA A 372 12.78 24.28 31.30
N PHE A 373 13.33 23.52 30.35
CA PHE A 373 13.53 24.00 28.97
C PHE A 373 12.21 24.33 28.25
N PHE A 374 11.16 23.54 28.45
CA PHE A 374 9.87 23.79 27.80
C PHE A 374 9.16 24.99 28.41
N GLN A 375 9.30 25.23 29.71
CA GLN A 375 8.82 26.44 30.37
C GLN A 375 9.55 27.68 29.82
N TYR A 376 10.89 27.63 29.74
CA TYR A 376 11.72 28.66 29.07
C TYR A 376 11.29 28.90 27.62
N SER A 377 11.06 27.82 26.85
CA SER A 377 10.67 27.90 25.45
C SER A 377 9.28 28.53 25.24
N ARG A 378 8.40 28.57 26.24
CA ARG A 378 7.10 29.24 26.09
C ARG A 378 7.25 30.75 26.13
N VAL A 379 8.09 31.24 27.04
CA VAL A 379 8.37 32.67 27.23
C VAL A 379 9.21 33.21 26.08
N LYS A 380 10.33 32.54 25.77
CA LYS A 380 11.30 33.05 24.79
C LYS A 380 10.96 32.76 23.33
N ARG A 381 9.97 31.91 23.03
CA ARG A 381 9.60 31.59 21.64
C ARG A 381 8.96 32.75 20.90
N ALA A 382 8.24 33.64 21.59
CA ALA A 382 7.70 34.85 20.97
C ALA A 382 8.85 35.77 20.53
N GLU A 383 9.78 36.04 21.45
CA GLU A 383 10.99 36.86 21.19
C GLU A 383 11.84 36.27 20.04
N VAL A 384 12.12 34.96 20.06
CA VAL A 384 12.91 34.33 18.99
C VAL A 384 12.17 34.35 17.65
N LYS A 385 10.83 34.32 17.64
CA LYS A 385 10.05 34.41 16.40
C LYS A 385 10.05 35.83 15.83
N GLU A 386 10.11 36.85 16.69
CA GLU A 386 10.25 38.25 16.27
C GLU A 386 11.64 38.53 15.70
N MET A 387 12.70 38.00 16.34
CA MET A 387 14.08 38.11 15.83
C MET A 387 14.31 37.31 14.53
N HIS A 388 13.48 36.30 14.29
CA HIS A 388 13.62 35.38 13.16
C HIS A 388 12.26 35.10 12.46
N PRO A 389 11.64 36.09 11.80
CA PRO A 389 10.30 35.96 11.22
C PRO A 389 10.20 34.92 10.09
N THR A 390 11.30 34.66 9.39
CA THR A 390 11.39 33.72 8.26
C THR A 390 11.62 32.27 8.69
N HIS A 391 11.97 32.01 9.94
CA HIS A 391 12.32 30.68 10.41
C HIS A 391 11.08 29.83 10.69
N SER A 392 11.09 28.60 10.16
CA SER A 392 10.07 27.60 10.48
C SER A 392 10.08 27.24 11.98
N ALA A 393 8.97 26.73 12.51
CA ALA A 393 8.85 26.33 13.91
C ALA A 393 9.94 25.33 14.37
N GLY A 394 10.47 24.51 13.44
CA GLY A 394 11.58 23.59 13.71
C GLY A 394 12.94 24.29 13.82
N GLN A 395 13.17 25.36 13.07
CA GLN A 395 14.39 26.16 13.15
C GLN A 395 14.39 27.05 14.41
N VAL A 396 13.24 27.67 14.75
CA VAL A 396 13.05 28.42 16.00
C VAL A 396 13.35 27.54 17.23
N ALA A 397 12.94 26.27 17.21
CA ALA A 397 13.23 25.32 18.28
C ALA A 397 14.73 24.99 18.42
N LYS A 398 15.51 25.03 17.31
CA LYS A 398 16.96 24.83 17.35
C LYS A 398 17.66 26.03 18.01
N VAL A 399 17.29 27.24 17.61
CA VAL A 399 17.82 28.50 18.18
C VAL A 399 17.53 28.57 19.68
N LEU A 400 16.30 28.27 20.11
CA LEU A 400 15.95 28.21 21.53
C LEU A 400 16.76 27.16 22.32
N GLY A 401 17.07 26.02 21.70
CA GLY A 401 17.90 24.97 22.31
C GLY A 401 19.39 25.34 22.40
N GLU A 402 19.88 26.20 21.53
CA GLU A 402 21.22 26.78 21.58
C GLU A 402 21.30 27.86 22.65
N GLN A 403 20.33 28.78 22.69
CA GLN A 403 20.20 29.79 23.75
C GLN A 403 20.08 29.15 25.14
N TRP A 404 19.27 28.09 25.30
CA TRP A 404 19.17 27.36 26.56
C TRP A 404 20.51 26.79 27.02
N ARG A 405 21.30 26.21 26.10
CA ARG A 405 22.64 25.65 26.40
C ARG A 405 23.70 26.71 26.72
N ALA A 406 23.54 27.93 26.18
CA ALA A 406 24.45 29.05 26.42
C ALA A 406 24.13 29.84 27.70
N LEU A 407 22.89 29.77 28.22
CA LEU A 407 22.46 30.49 29.42
C LEU A 407 23.20 30.02 30.70
N PRO A 408 23.67 30.94 31.57
CA PRO A 408 24.28 30.59 32.86
C PRO A 408 23.25 29.97 33.82
N GLU A 409 23.73 29.19 34.78
CA GLU A 409 22.87 28.44 35.71
C GLU A 409 21.94 29.36 36.53
N GLU A 410 22.39 30.58 36.87
CA GLU A 410 21.59 31.60 37.55
C GLU A 410 20.31 31.96 36.79
N SER A 411 20.40 32.09 35.46
CA SER A 411 19.27 32.39 34.59
C SER A 411 18.37 31.17 34.31
N ARG A 412 18.88 29.96 34.56
CA ARG A 412 18.13 28.70 34.48
C ARG A 412 17.41 28.37 35.78
N ALA A 413 17.96 28.81 36.93
CA ALA A 413 17.44 28.62 38.27
C ALA A 413 15.93 28.91 38.44
N PRO A 414 15.35 30.01 37.89
CA PRO A 414 13.91 30.24 38.00
C PRO A 414 13.08 29.17 37.28
N TYR A 415 13.54 28.68 36.12
CA TYR A 415 12.82 27.65 35.35
C TYR A 415 13.00 26.25 35.95
N THR A 416 14.13 25.96 36.58
CA THR A 416 14.33 24.70 37.32
C THR A 416 13.48 24.68 38.58
N ALA A 417 13.37 25.80 39.31
CA ALA A 417 12.49 25.93 40.46
C ALA A 417 11.01 25.75 40.09
N LEU A 418 10.56 26.36 38.99
CA LEU A 418 9.20 26.18 38.46
C LEU A 418 8.92 24.73 38.03
N PHE A 419 9.90 24.03 37.43
CA PHE A 419 9.77 22.61 37.11
C PHE A 419 9.66 21.75 38.37
N GLU A 420 10.44 22.04 39.41
CA GLU A 420 10.37 21.32 40.68
C GLU A 420 9.05 21.52 41.41
N ALA A 421 8.50 22.74 41.39
CA ALA A 421 7.17 23.04 41.92
C ALA A 421 6.07 22.30 41.14
N ASP A 422 6.10 22.32 39.81
CA ASP A 422 5.18 21.55 38.96
C ASP A 422 5.29 20.03 39.23
N ARG A 423 6.51 19.54 39.45
CA ARG A 423 6.78 18.13 39.75
C ARG A 423 6.20 17.73 41.11
N LYS A 424 6.32 18.58 42.13
CA LYS A 424 5.73 18.35 43.46
C LYS A 424 4.20 18.31 43.37
N ARG A 425 3.58 19.29 42.69
CA ARG A 425 2.13 19.29 42.44
C ARG A 425 1.65 18.00 41.77
N TYR A 426 2.34 17.57 40.70
CA TYR A 426 1.98 16.34 40.00
C TYR A 426 2.13 15.10 40.89
N GLN A 427 3.15 15.04 41.75
CA GLN A 427 3.33 13.96 42.71
C GLN A 427 2.21 13.93 43.76
N GLU A 428 1.80 15.09 44.27
CA GLU A 428 0.68 15.23 45.20
C GLU A 428 -0.65 14.83 44.55
N GLU A 429 -0.95 15.33 43.34
CA GLU A 429 -2.15 14.95 42.58
C GLU A 429 -2.18 13.45 42.27
N CYS A 430 -1.04 12.85 41.89
CA CYS A 430 -0.95 11.41 41.68
C CYS A 430 -1.12 10.61 42.97
N ALA A 431 -0.61 11.11 44.11
CA ALA A 431 -0.76 10.47 45.41
C ALA A 431 -2.22 10.53 45.90
N LEU A 432 -2.90 11.66 45.69
CA LEU A 432 -4.34 11.82 45.97
C LEU A 432 -5.21 10.93 45.07
N LEU A 433 -4.81 10.75 43.80
CA LEU A 433 -5.50 9.84 42.89
C LEU A 433 -5.26 8.37 43.27
N ALA A 434 -4.06 8.04 43.76
CA ALA A 434 -3.73 6.71 44.26
C ALA A 434 -4.47 6.38 45.57
N SER A 435 -4.70 7.37 46.44
CA SER A 435 -5.43 7.17 47.70
C SER A 435 -6.96 7.14 47.54
N SER A 436 -7.51 7.68 46.44
CA SER A 436 -8.95 7.72 46.17
C SER A 436 -9.54 6.46 45.55
N GLY A 437 -8.75 5.38 45.42
CA GLY A 437 -9.27 4.02 45.30
C GLY A 437 -10.25 3.75 44.14
N SER A 438 -10.10 4.42 42.99
CA SER A 438 -10.83 4.04 41.78
C SER A 438 -9.99 3.04 40.97
N ASP A 439 -10.37 1.76 41.01
CA ASP A 439 -9.97 0.77 40.01
C ASP A 439 -10.40 1.26 38.62
N SER A 440 -9.49 1.93 37.93
CA SER A 440 -9.55 2.13 36.49
C SER A 440 -8.21 1.68 35.93
N ASP A 441 -8.27 0.68 35.04
CA ASP A 441 -7.15 0.04 34.38
C ASP A 441 -6.09 1.05 33.90
N ALA A 442 -5.07 1.26 34.73
CA ALA A 442 -3.92 2.09 34.41
C ALA A 442 -2.93 1.23 33.62
N ASP A 443 -3.03 1.34 32.29
CA ASP A 443 -2.08 0.81 31.31
C ASP A 443 -0.63 1.11 31.72
N ASP A 444 0.09 0.06 32.05
CA ASP A 444 1.46 0.01 32.55
C ASP A 444 2.44 0.41 31.43
N THR A 445 2.50 1.71 31.12
CA THR A 445 3.47 2.28 30.17
C THR A 445 4.52 3.15 30.86
N ALA A 446 5.14 2.61 31.91
CA ALA A 446 6.44 3.08 32.41
C ALA A 446 7.60 2.51 31.55
N GLY A 447 7.55 2.76 30.24
CA GLY A 447 8.66 2.49 29.32
C GLY A 447 9.69 3.61 29.35
N LYS A 448 10.80 3.38 30.05
CA LYS A 448 12.01 4.23 30.11
C LYS A 448 12.44 4.66 28.70
N SER A 449 12.14 5.89 28.31
CA SER A 449 12.61 6.52 27.07
C SER A 449 14.10 6.83 27.15
N THR A 450 14.96 5.85 26.87
CA THR A 450 16.33 6.11 26.42
C THR A 450 16.33 6.25 24.91
N ARG A 451 16.42 7.51 24.46
CA ARG A 451 16.54 7.89 23.05
C ARG A 451 17.91 7.44 22.53
N LYS A 452 18.00 6.22 21.98
CA LYS A 452 19.14 5.82 21.15
C LYS A 452 18.86 6.24 19.70
N THR A 453 19.74 7.08 19.19
CA THR A 453 19.77 7.60 17.82
C THR A 453 19.93 6.46 16.81
N ALA A 454 19.12 6.50 15.76
CA ALA A 454 19.19 5.58 14.63
C ALA A 454 20.17 6.12 13.57
N ALA A 455 21.10 5.27 13.13
CA ALA A 455 21.74 5.37 11.82
C ALA A 455 21.47 4.08 11.03
N LYS A 456 21.11 4.27 9.75
CA LYS A 456 20.90 3.33 8.62
C LYS A 456 21.92 2.16 8.63
N SER A 457 21.70 0.94 8.09
CA SER A 457 20.90 0.41 6.97
C SER A 457 21.06 -1.12 6.95
N GLY A 458 20.30 -1.83 6.12
CA GLY A 458 20.70 -3.15 5.58
C GLY A 458 19.84 -4.33 6.02
N ALA A 459 19.12 -4.92 5.07
CA ALA A 459 18.21 -6.05 5.26
C ALA A 459 18.95 -7.40 5.29
N ARG A 460 18.53 -8.35 6.14
CA ARG A 460 18.44 -9.78 5.78
C ARG A 460 17.63 -10.61 6.80
N ARG A 461 16.54 -11.20 6.28
CA ARG A 461 16.00 -12.55 6.53
C ARG A 461 15.73 -12.98 7.99
N SER A 462 14.47 -12.88 8.40
CA SER A 462 13.94 -13.51 9.62
C SER A 462 13.83 -15.03 9.45
N LYS A 463 14.56 -15.80 10.26
CA LYS A 463 14.23 -17.19 10.60
C LYS A 463 13.43 -17.19 11.91
N SER A 464 12.45 -18.07 11.97
CA SER A 464 11.39 -18.28 12.96
C SER A 464 11.72 -18.00 14.44
N SER A 465 10.71 -17.45 15.12
CA SER A 465 10.62 -17.23 16.57
C SER A 465 10.62 -18.54 17.36
N ALA A 466 11.61 -18.73 18.24
CA ALA A 466 11.49 -19.58 19.41
C ALA A 466 11.08 -18.70 20.61
N ALA A 467 10.18 -19.24 21.43
CA ALA A 467 9.46 -18.60 22.52
C ALA A 467 10.32 -17.78 23.50
N SER A 468 9.75 -16.66 23.98
CA SER A 468 10.26 -15.87 25.10
C SER A 468 10.30 -16.69 26.39
N LYS A 469 11.47 -17.21 26.77
CA LYS A 469 11.70 -17.77 28.12
C LYS A 469 11.83 -16.63 29.14
N ALA A 470 11.25 -16.87 30.32
CA ALA A 470 11.14 -15.96 31.45
C ALA A 470 12.48 -15.36 31.94
N LYS A 471 12.42 -14.19 32.57
CA LYS A 471 13.53 -13.34 33.05
C LYS A 471 14.47 -13.97 34.12
N SER A 472 14.39 -15.26 34.40
CA SER A 472 15.24 -15.95 35.40
C SER A 472 16.05 -17.15 34.87
N ALA A 473 16.08 -17.41 33.55
CA ALA A 473 16.93 -18.47 33.01
C ALA A 473 18.43 -18.05 33.02
N PRO A 474 19.37 -18.92 33.45
CA PRO A 474 20.78 -18.57 33.51
C PRO A 474 21.35 -18.30 32.10
N LYS A 475 21.97 -17.13 31.90
CA LYS A 475 22.56 -16.68 30.62
C LYS A 475 23.54 -17.72 30.08
N ARG A 476 23.52 -18.08 28.81
CA ARG A 476 24.39 -19.12 28.20
C ARG A 476 25.89 -18.83 28.45
N PRO A 477 26.75 -19.87 28.59
CA PRO A 477 28.19 -19.66 28.74
C PRO A 477 28.78 -18.99 27.49
N LEU A 478 29.87 -18.26 27.69
CA LEU A 478 30.54 -17.52 26.61
C LEU A 478 31.24 -18.51 25.66
N SER A 479 31.18 -18.21 24.37
CA SER A 479 31.86 -19.00 23.33
C SER A 479 33.37 -18.76 23.34
N ALA A 480 34.16 -19.70 22.82
CA ALA A 480 35.63 -19.59 22.68
C ALA A 480 36.07 -18.26 22.04
N TYR A 481 35.38 -17.83 20.98
CA TYR A 481 35.65 -16.54 20.33
C TYR A 481 35.35 -15.33 21.24
N GLN A 482 34.36 -15.44 22.13
CA GLN A 482 33.99 -14.37 23.05
C GLN A 482 34.97 -14.24 24.22
N HIS A 483 35.59 -15.35 24.65
CA HIS A 483 36.72 -15.34 25.59
C HIS A 483 37.94 -14.65 24.97
N PHE A 484 38.31 -15.06 23.76
CA PHE A 484 39.38 -14.39 23.00
C PHE A 484 39.12 -12.88 22.81
N CYS A 485 37.90 -12.51 22.41
CA CYS A 485 37.54 -11.10 22.21
C CYS A 485 37.55 -10.26 23.50
N ARG A 486 37.63 -10.85 24.70
CA ARG A 486 37.79 -10.09 25.94
C ARG A 486 39.26 -9.79 26.21
N GLU A 487 40.13 -10.78 26.05
CA GLU A 487 41.57 -10.64 26.26
C GLU A 487 42.20 -9.81 25.15
N ALA A 488 42.04 -10.23 23.89
CA ALA A 488 42.64 -9.56 22.74
C ALA A 488 42.11 -8.13 22.52
N ARG A 489 40.94 -7.79 23.09
CA ARG A 489 40.40 -6.42 23.03
C ARG A 489 41.11 -5.46 23.96
N GLU A 490 41.57 -5.91 25.11
CA GLU A 490 42.37 -5.05 26.00
C GLU A 490 43.77 -4.84 25.39
N ASP A 491 44.37 -5.90 24.81
CA ASP A 491 45.61 -5.77 24.03
C ASP A 491 45.46 -4.77 22.88
N LEU A 492 44.39 -4.88 22.10
CA LEU A 492 44.16 -4.05 20.92
C LEU A 492 43.82 -2.59 21.27
N LYS A 493 43.24 -2.35 22.46
CA LYS A 493 43.07 -1.00 23.00
C LYS A 493 44.39 -0.41 23.50
N ALA A 494 45.29 -1.24 24.04
CA ALA A 494 46.60 -0.82 24.50
C ALA A 494 47.52 -0.46 23.32
N THR A 495 47.48 -1.22 22.23
CA THR A 495 48.31 -0.97 21.04
C THR A 495 47.74 0.12 20.13
N HIS A 496 46.42 0.28 20.07
CA HIS A 496 45.75 1.27 19.21
C HIS A 496 44.69 2.10 19.97
N PRO A 497 45.11 3.03 20.86
CA PRO A 497 44.20 3.87 21.62
C PRO A 497 43.39 4.88 20.76
N GLU A 498 43.79 5.10 19.51
CA GLU A 498 43.05 5.92 18.53
C GLU A 498 41.75 5.25 18.05
N MET A 499 41.69 3.91 18.06
CA MET A 499 40.56 3.13 17.55
C MET A 499 39.42 3.09 18.58
N ARG A 500 38.72 4.21 18.74
CA ARG A 500 37.60 4.34 19.70
C ARG A 500 36.30 3.65 19.26
N LYS A 501 36.15 3.35 17.97
CA LYS A 501 34.92 2.78 17.39
C LYS A 501 34.88 1.26 17.61
N LEU A 502 33.87 0.78 18.35
CA LEU A 502 33.66 -0.65 18.62
C LEU A 502 33.58 -1.53 17.36
N GLY A 503 33.10 -0.98 16.24
CA GLY A 503 32.96 -1.72 14.98
C GLY A 503 34.30 -2.07 14.34
N ASP A 504 35.29 -1.18 14.42
CA ASP A 504 36.60 -1.36 13.81
C ASP A 504 37.47 -2.29 14.68
N ILE A 505 37.38 -2.13 16.01
CA ILE A 505 37.94 -3.09 16.98
C ILE A 505 37.42 -4.51 16.71
N SER A 506 36.11 -4.67 16.48
CA SER A 506 35.53 -6.00 16.26
C SER A 506 35.97 -6.64 14.93
N LYS A 507 36.30 -5.85 13.91
CA LYS A 507 36.82 -6.37 12.63
C LYS A 507 38.26 -6.82 12.78
N ALA A 508 39.11 -6.00 13.40
CA ALA A 508 40.51 -6.34 13.67
C ALA A 508 40.63 -7.59 14.56
N LEU A 509 39.76 -7.74 15.57
CA LEU A 509 39.71 -8.97 16.38
C LEU A 509 39.25 -10.19 15.57
N GLY A 510 38.29 -10.02 14.66
CA GLY A 510 37.83 -11.10 13.78
C GLY A 510 38.90 -11.58 12.80
N GLU A 511 39.71 -10.67 12.28
CA GLU A 511 40.87 -10.97 11.44
C GLU A 511 41.97 -11.68 12.24
N ARG A 512 42.28 -11.18 13.45
CA ARG A 512 43.23 -11.83 14.36
C ARG A 512 42.79 -13.26 14.73
N TRP A 513 41.50 -13.48 14.99
CA TRP A 513 40.99 -14.83 15.27
C TRP A 513 41.14 -15.78 14.09
N ARG A 514 40.90 -15.32 12.86
CA ARG A 514 41.08 -16.12 11.64
C ARG A 514 42.55 -16.42 11.33
N ALA A 515 43.45 -15.54 11.73
CA ALA A 515 44.89 -15.71 11.55
C ALA A 515 45.56 -16.60 12.62
N MET A 516 44.97 -16.76 13.81
CA MET A 516 45.54 -17.63 14.86
C MET A 516 45.48 -19.12 14.48
N ASP A 517 46.51 -19.86 14.88
CA ASP A 517 46.63 -21.30 14.67
C ASP A 517 45.66 -22.11 15.56
N ASN A 518 45.42 -23.37 15.18
CA ASN A 518 44.47 -24.23 15.88
C ASN A 518 44.87 -24.52 17.33
N ASP A 519 46.16 -24.57 17.64
CA ASP A 519 46.66 -24.80 19.00
C ASP A 519 46.39 -23.61 19.93
N GLU A 520 46.53 -22.38 19.42
CA GLU A 520 46.17 -21.16 20.15
C GLU A 520 44.65 -21.02 20.34
N ARG A 521 43.86 -21.55 19.40
CA ARG A 521 42.40 -21.61 19.54
C ARG A 521 41.96 -22.66 20.55
N ALA A 522 42.70 -23.76 20.69
CA ALA A 522 42.39 -24.84 21.61
C ALA A 522 42.30 -24.36 23.08
N ARG A 523 43.15 -23.41 23.50
CA ARG A 523 43.07 -22.80 24.85
C ARG A 523 41.72 -22.14 25.11
N PHE A 524 41.16 -21.46 24.12
CA PHE A 524 39.87 -20.77 24.23
C PHE A 524 38.69 -21.73 24.13
N VAL A 525 38.85 -22.81 23.38
CA VAL A 525 37.89 -23.92 23.35
C VAL A 525 37.82 -24.59 24.72
N ALA A 526 38.97 -24.89 25.33
CA ALA A 526 39.03 -25.44 26.69
C ALA A 526 38.38 -24.52 27.74
N LEU A 527 38.61 -23.19 27.65
CA LEU A 527 37.96 -22.20 28.52
C LEU A 527 36.44 -22.16 28.35
N ALA A 528 35.96 -22.26 27.11
CA ALA A 528 34.52 -22.30 26.82
C ALA A 528 33.88 -23.61 27.33
N GLU A 529 34.60 -24.74 27.25
CA GLU A 529 34.17 -26.02 27.79
C GLU A 529 34.13 -26.03 29.32
N GLN A 530 35.14 -25.46 29.99
CA GLN A 530 35.15 -25.31 31.45
C GLN A 530 33.99 -24.42 31.95
N ALA A 531 33.72 -23.32 31.26
CA ALA A 531 32.57 -22.46 31.55
C ALA A 531 31.21 -23.13 31.30
N GLY A 532 31.18 -24.16 30.46
CA GLY A 532 30.02 -25.02 30.23
C GLY A 532 29.82 -26.10 31.30
N LYS A 533 30.91 -26.63 31.88
CA LYS A 533 30.90 -27.70 32.90
C LYS A 533 30.53 -27.23 34.31
N GLY A 534 30.73 -25.95 34.64
CA GLY A 534 30.43 -25.38 35.96
C GLY A 534 28.96 -24.99 36.19
N ARG A 535 28.01 -25.69 35.58
CA ARG A 535 26.59 -25.34 35.62
C ARG A 535 25.67 -26.55 35.78
#